data_AF-A0A6A0AC46-F1
#
_entry.id   AF-A0A6A0AC46-F1
#
_cell.length_a   1.000
_cell.length_b   1.000
_cell.length_c   1.000
_cell.angle_alpha   90.00
_cell.angle_beta   90.00
_cell.angle_gamma   90.00
#
_symmetry.space_group_name_H-M   'P 1'
#
loop_
_entity.id
_entity.type
_entity.pdbx_description
1 polymer ?
#
loop_
_entity_poly.entity_id
_entity_poly.type
_entity_poly.pdbx_seq_one_letter_code
_entity_poly.pdbx_strand_id
1 'polypeptide(L)'
;MQKLAVEAVARYTEAAEECTQGAQAQERTVGDVLRRTFDEAVKEEGLQGEALKVFADSWQFREKLQRTFDGFFSTDDVSLAFAREYESLDGPNLPVPGGYQALAQLLAQGMDVRTGHCVSSIQYGAWGALVSCSNGAQFQADVVLVTTSVGVLQAQHATLFNPPLPDWKVEALFGVHIGVADKLFIEFEIEPEQCAEAAAWLSGHGTQQTSPAHTTASLSIQPSPNTSGVHTCVPITAPG
;
A
#
# COMPACT_ATOMS: atom_id res chain seq x y z
N MET A 1 7.02 11.55 -29.17
CA MET A 1 7.15 10.61 -28.05
C MET A 1 6.66 11.19 -26.72
N GLN A 2 7.21 12.31 -26.23
CA GLN A 2 6.75 12.91 -24.95
C GLN A 2 5.24 13.22 -24.90
N LYS A 3 4.68 13.78 -25.98
CA LYS A 3 3.22 14.02 -26.08
C LYS A 3 2.39 12.75 -25.91
N LEU A 4 2.87 11.63 -26.44
CA LEU A 4 2.18 10.34 -26.40
C LEU A 4 2.18 9.75 -24.98
N ALA A 5 3.29 9.94 -24.25
CA ALA A 5 3.39 9.53 -22.86
C ALA A 5 2.44 10.34 -21.96
N VAL A 6 2.36 11.66 -22.16
CA VAL A 6 1.41 12.53 -21.45
C VAL A 6 -0.03 12.13 -21.73
N GLU A 7 -0.35 11.83 -22.99
CA GLU A 7 -1.68 11.36 -23.39
C GLU A 7 -2.05 10.03 -22.70
N ALA A 8 -1.15 9.05 -22.69
CA ALA A 8 -1.37 7.78 -22.01
C ALA A 8 -1.69 7.96 -20.51
N VAL A 9 -0.96 8.85 -19.85
CA VAL A 9 -1.18 9.17 -18.43
C VAL A 9 -2.53 9.87 -18.22
N ALA A 10 -2.91 10.79 -19.10
CA ALA A 10 -4.19 11.49 -19.04
C ALA A 10 -5.37 10.51 -19.22
N ARG A 11 -5.32 9.67 -20.27
CA ARG A 11 -6.35 8.65 -20.55
C ARG A 11 -6.48 7.63 -19.41
N TYR A 12 -5.36 7.25 -18.79
CA TYR A 12 -5.42 6.43 -17.57
C TYR A 12 -6.16 7.15 -16.44
N THR A 13 -5.90 8.44 -16.20
CA THR A 13 -6.60 9.20 -15.15
C THR A 13 -8.11 9.15 -15.36
N GLU A 14 -8.54 9.43 -16.58
CA GLU A 14 -9.96 9.44 -16.94
C GLU A 14 -10.59 8.05 -16.73
N ALA A 15 -9.90 6.98 -17.13
CA ALA A 15 -10.36 5.62 -16.92
C ALA A 15 -10.45 5.24 -15.42
N ALA A 16 -9.50 5.71 -14.60
CA ALA A 16 -9.52 5.50 -13.16
C ALA A 16 -10.66 6.29 -12.49
N GLU A 17 -10.93 7.51 -12.94
CA GLU A 17 -12.08 8.29 -12.49
C GLU A 17 -13.42 7.64 -12.90
N GLU A 18 -13.51 7.08 -14.10
CA GLU A 18 -14.70 6.34 -14.58
C GLU A 18 -15.07 5.21 -13.61
N CYS A 19 -14.08 4.49 -13.07
CA CYS A 19 -14.30 3.43 -12.11
C CYS A 19 -15.14 3.89 -10.89
N THR A 20 -15.00 5.16 -10.51
CA THR A 20 -15.72 5.77 -9.39
C THR A 20 -17.12 6.30 -9.74
N GLN A 21 -17.44 6.50 -11.03
CA GLN A 21 -18.65 7.22 -11.47
C GLN A 21 -19.73 6.32 -12.11
N GLY A 22 -19.40 5.13 -12.59
CA GLY A 22 -20.36 4.23 -13.24
C GLY A 22 -19.64 3.21 -14.12
N ALA A 23 -20.22 2.03 -14.35
CA ALA A 23 -19.57 0.96 -15.12
C ALA A 23 -20.58 0.30 -16.04
N GLN A 24 -20.08 -0.30 -17.10
CA GLN A 24 -20.88 -1.14 -17.97
C GLN A 24 -21.21 -2.45 -17.24
N ALA A 25 -22.36 -3.06 -17.55
CA ALA A 25 -22.92 -4.20 -16.82
C ALA A 25 -22.05 -5.48 -16.79
N GLN A 26 -20.96 -5.51 -17.57
CA GLN A 26 -20.07 -6.67 -17.71
C GLN A 26 -18.76 -6.54 -16.90
N GLU A 27 -18.41 -5.34 -16.43
CA GLU A 27 -17.16 -5.07 -15.74
C GLU A 27 -17.30 -5.38 -14.24
N ARG A 28 -16.38 -6.16 -13.70
CA ARG A 28 -16.40 -6.56 -12.27
C ARG A 28 -15.23 -5.98 -11.49
N THR A 29 -14.12 -5.70 -12.16
CA THR A 29 -12.90 -5.20 -11.52
C THR A 29 -12.47 -3.86 -12.11
N VAL A 30 -11.63 -3.13 -11.38
CA VAL A 30 -10.95 -1.93 -11.92
C VAL A 30 -10.10 -2.31 -13.14
N GLY A 31 -9.47 -3.48 -13.13
CA GLY A 31 -8.70 -4.00 -14.26
C GLY A 31 -9.51 -4.18 -15.54
N ASP A 32 -10.79 -4.54 -15.46
CA ASP A 32 -11.67 -4.69 -16.62
C ASP A 32 -11.86 -3.34 -17.35
N VAL A 33 -12.15 -2.27 -16.60
CA VAL A 33 -12.31 -0.91 -17.12
C VAL A 33 -11.00 -0.41 -17.74
N LEU A 34 -9.89 -0.57 -17.02
CA LEU A 34 -8.58 -0.12 -17.48
C LEU A 34 -8.13 -0.83 -18.77
N ARG A 35 -8.36 -2.14 -18.89
CA ARG A 35 -8.03 -2.87 -20.13
C ARG A 35 -8.88 -2.42 -21.31
N ARG A 36 -10.20 -2.26 -21.12
CA ARG A 36 -11.09 -1.78 -22.18
C ARG A 36 -10.66 -0.41 -22.69
N THR A 37 -10.51 0.55 -21.78
CA THR A 37 -10.13 1.93 -22.12
C THR A 37 -8.76 2.01 -22.79
N PHE A 38 -7.80 1.18 -22.37
CA PHE A 38 -6.52 1.03 -23.06
C PHE A 38 -6.69 0.55 -24.51
N ASP A 39 -7.45 -0.53 -24.72
CA ASP A 39 -7.69 -1.10 -26.06
C ASP A 39 -8.43 -0.11 -26.99
N GLU A 40 -9.39 0.63 -26.44
CA GLU A 40 -10.11 1.70 -27.13
C GLU A 40 -9.15 2.82 -27.55
N ALA A 41 -8.31 3.32 -26.63
CA ALA A 41 -7.33 4.36 -26.93
C ALA A 41 -6.30 3.93 -27.99
N VAL A 42 -5.79 2.71 -27.91
CA VAL A 42 -4.86 2.14 -28.91
C VAL A 42 -5.50 2.11 -30.29
N LYS A 43 -6.79 1.74 -30.37
CA LYS A 43 -7.54 1.66 -31.63
C LYS A 43 -7.87 3.04 -32.21
N GLU A 44 -8.30 3.98 -31.38
CA GLU A 44 -8.64 5.36 -31.77
C GLU A 44 -7.44 6.09 -32.38
N GLU A 45 -6.28 5.99 -31.72
CA GLU A 45 -5.04 6.65 -32.13
C GLU A 45 -4.27 5.86 -33.19
N GLY A 46 -4.69 4.63 -33.51
CA GLY A 46 -4.03 3.76 -34.47
C GLY A 46 -2.59 3.41 -34.07
N LEU A 47 -2.33 3.23 -32.77
CA LEU A 47 -0.98 3.09 -32.22
C LEU A 47 -0.33 1.78 -32.65
N GLN A 48 0.88 1.86 -33.20
CA GLN A 48 1.68 0.70 -33.61
C GLN A 48 3.17 0.93 -33.35
N GLY A 49 3.94 -0.16 -33.34
CA GLY A 49 5.39 -0.13 -33.20
C GLY A 49 5.85 0.65 -31.96
N GLU A 50 6.79 1.58 -32.16
CA GLU A 50 7.36 2.38 -31.09
C GLU A 50 6.35 3.29 -30.39
N ALA A 51 5.34 3.78 -31.12
CA ALA A 51 4.29 4.61 -30.54
C ALA A 51 3.44 3.80 -29.54
N LEU A 52 3.02 2.59 -29.92
CA LEU A 52 2.32 1.69 -29.01
C LEU A 52 3.16 1.34 -27.78
N LYS A 53 4.46 1.08 -27.97
CA LYS A 53 5.36 0.77 -26.86
C LYS A 53 5.42 1.93 -25.85
N VAL A 54 5.63 3.17 -26.30
CA VAL A 54 5.70 4.32 -25.40
C VAL A 54 4.37 4.60 -24.71
N PHE A 55 3.24 4.41 -25.40
CA PHE A 55 1.93 4.52 -24.78
C PHE A 55 1.72 3.46 -23.69
N ALA A 56 2.00 2.19 -24.00
CA ALA A 56 1.88 1.07 -23.06
C ALA A 56 2.79 1.20 -21.84
N ASP A 57 4.05 1.58 -22.03
CA ASP A 57 5.01 1.78 -20.94
C ASP A 57 4.54 2.92 -20.01
N SER A 58 3.99 4.00 -20.58
CA SER A 58 3.48 5.16 -19.83
C SER A 58 2.19 4.82 -19.06
N TRP A 59 1.30 4.05 -19.68
CA TRP A 59 0.10 3.51 -19.03
C TRP A 59 0.46 2.62 -17.84
N GLN A 60 1.35 1.64 -18.05
CA GLN A 60 1.81 0.75 -16.98
C GLN A 60 2.54 1.47 -15.86
N PHE A 61 3.34 2.50 -16.20
CA PHE A 61 3.99 3.33 -15.20
C PHE A 61 2.95 3.98 -14.28
N ARG A 62 1.92 4.59 -14.87
CA ARG A 62 0.84 5.21 -14.11
C ARG A 62 0.04 4.20 -13.28
N GLU A 63 -0.27 3.02 -13.83
CA GLU A 63 -0.95 1.95 -13.10
C GLU A 63 -0.17 1.52 -11.84
N LYS A 64 1.14 1.31 -11.98
CA LYS A 64 2.03 0.95 -10.85
C LYS A 64 2.04 2.03 -9.78
N LEU A 65 2.01 3.30 -10.19
CA LEU A 65 1.94 4.43 -9.25
C LEU A 65 0.60 4.43 -8.50
N GLN A 66 -0.52 4.26 -9.20
CA GLN A 66 -1.86 4.19 -8.60
C GLN A 66 -1.97 3.06 -7.58
N ARG A 67 -1.51 1.85 -7.94
CA ARG A 67 -1.47 0.68 -7.05
C ARG A 67 -0.74 0.96 -5.73
N THR A 68 0.28 1.80 -5.76
CA THR A 68 1.05 2.19 -4.57
C THR A 68 0.24 3.08 -3.64
N PHE A 69 -0.61 3.95 -4.19
CA PHE A 69 -1.48 4.83 -3.40
C PHE A 69 -2.68 4.07 -2.82
N ASP A 70 -3.29 3.21 -3.63
CA ASP A 70 -4.54 2.55 -3.26
C ASP A 70 -4.34 1.22 -2.51
N GLY A 71 -3.10 0.71 -2.48
CA GLY A 71 -2.73 -0.42 -1.62
C GLY A 71 -3.19 -1.79 -2.12
N PHE A 72 -3.21 -2.02 -3.43
CA PHE A 72 -3.55 -3.32 -4.03
C PHE A 72 -2.45 -3.87 -4.96
N PHE A 73 -2.38 -5.20 -5.07
CA PHE A 73 -1.35 -5.88 -5.87
C PHE A 73 -1.71 -5.94 -7.35
N SER A 74 -2.97 -6.19 -7.69
CA SER A 74 -3.48 -6.18 -9.05
C SER A 74 -4.75 -5.35 -9.13
N THR A 75 -4.94 -4.65 -10.25
CA THR A 75 -6.22 -3.99 -10.59
C THR A 75 -7.36 -5.00 -10.77
N ASP A 76 -7.03 -6.27 -10.98
CA ASP A 76 -7.98 -7.39 -11.02
C ASP A 76 -8.48 -7.84 -9.65
N ASP A 77 -7.78 -7.48 -8.57
CA ASP A 77 -8.19 -7.82 -7.20
C ASP A 77 -9.17 -6.79 -6.62
N VAL A 78 -9.35 -5.68 -7.33
CA VAL A 78 -10.16 -4.53 -6.89
C VAL A 78 -11.55 -4.63 -7.49
N SER A 79 -12.55 -4.88 -6.64
CA SER A 79 -13.95 -4.87 -7.04
C SER A 79 -14.38 -3.47 -7.47
N LEU A 80 -14.92 -3.37 -8.68
CA LEU A 80 -15.43 -2.12 -9.22
C LEU A 80 -16.64 -1.59 -8.44
N ALA A 81 -17.44 -2.49 -7.85
CA ALA A 81 -18.56 -2.10 -7.02
C ALA A 81 -18.08 -1.41 -5.72
N PHE A 82 -17.05 -1.96 -5.08
CA PHE A 82 -16.53 -1.43 -3.82
C PHE A 82 -15.59 -0.24 -4.00
N ALA A 83 -14.93 -0.11 -5.15
CA ALA A 83 -14.13 1.08 -5.47
C ALA A 83 -14.93 2.38 -5.35
N ARG A 84 -16.26 2.32 -5.55
CA ARG A 84 -17.18 3.46 -5.44
C ARG A 84 -17.60 3.81 -4.03
N GLU A 85 -17.44 2.89 -3.09
CA GLU A 85 -17.76 3.16 -1.69
C GLU A 85 -16.70 4.03 -1.03
N TYR A 86 -15.53 4.20 -1.68
CA TYR A 86 -14.49 5.09 -1.20
C TYR A 86 -14.89 6.55 -1.42
N GLU A 87 -15.15 7.26 -0.32
CA GLU A 87 -15.40 8.70 -0.33
C GLU A 87 -14.13 9.45 0.07
N SER A 88 -13.64 10.30 -0.84
CA SER A 88 -12.53 11.20 -0.54
C SER A 88 -13.01 12.31 0.39
N LEU A 89 -12.23 12.56 1.44
CA LEU A 89 -12.49 13.68 2.33
C LEU A 89 -12.03 15.00 1.69
N ASP A 90 -12.81 16.05 1.92
CA ASP A 90 -12.45 17.40 1.51
C ASP A 90 -11.19 17.90 2.24
N GLY A 91 -10.37 18.67 1.53
CA GLY A 91 -9.19 19.34 2.06
C GLY A 91 -7.86 18.69 1.64
N PRO A 92 -6.73 19.37 1.93
CA PRO A 92 -5.42 18.86 1.55
C PRO A 92 -4.99 17.68 2.43
N ASN A 93 -4.25 16.74 1.85
CA ASN A 93 -3.51 15.74 2.61
C ASN A 93 -2.39 16.42 3.39
N LEU A 94 -2.47 16.40 4.72
CA LEU A 94 -1.47 17.01 5.59
C LEU A 94 -0.53 15.95 6.16
N PRO A 95 0.80 16.13 6.06
CA PRO A 95 1.72 15.27 6.79
C PRO A 95 1.56 15.53 8.29
N VAL A 96 1.67 14.47 9.10
CA VAL A 96 1.67 14.58 10.57
C VAL A 96 3.09 14.91 11.02
N PRO A 97 3.36 16.13 11.52
CA PRO A 97 4.69 16.48 12.02
C PRO A 97 5.07 15.56 13.18
N GLY A 98 6.29 15.01 13.15
CA GLY A 98 6.75 14.02 14.14
C GLY A 98 6.26 12.58 13.89
N GLY A 99 5.47 12.35 12.84
CA GLY A 99 5.04 11.02 12.38
C GLY A 99 3.83 10.45 13.12
N TYR A 100 3.15 9.49 12.48
CA TYR A 100 1.93 8.85 13.01
C TYR A 100 2.15 8.05 14.30
N GLN A 101 3.39 7.69 14.63
CA GLN A 101 3.71 6.98 15.87
C GLN A 101 3.33 7.80 17.11
N ALA A 102 3.49 9.13 17.08
CA ALA A 102 3.14 10.01 18.18
C ALA A 102 1.64 9.92 18.53
N LEU A 103 0.78 9.79 17.52
CA LEU A 103 -0.66 9.62 17.72
C LEU A 103 -0.97 8.28 18.40
N ALA A 104 -0.38 7.18 17.94
CA ALA A 104 -0.57 5.87 18.55
C ALA A 104 -0.09 5.85 20.02
N GLN A 105 1.05 6.48 20.30
CA GLN A 105 1.58 6.61 21.66
C GLN A 105 0.64 7.42 22.55
N LEU A 106 0.08 8.52 22.05
CA LEU A 106 -0.89 9.35 22.79
C LEU A 106 -2.15 8.56 23.13
N LEU A 107 -2.70 7.81 22.16
CA LEU A 107 -3.89 6.98 22.37
C LEU A 107 -3.65 5.83 23.36
N ALA A 108 -2.42 5.31 23.43
CA ALA A 108 -2.05 4.25 24.37
C ALA A 108 -1.84 4.75 25.81
N GLN A 109 -1.79 6.07 26.06
CA GLN A 109 -1.54 6.60 27.40
C GLN A 109 -2.67 6.19 28.37
N GLY A 110 -2.28 5.64 29.52
CA GLY A 110 -3.22 5.17 30.53
C GLY A 110 -3.89 3.82 30.22
N MET A 111 -3.55 3.18 29.09
CA MET A 111 -4.01 1.83 28.75
C MET A 111 -2.99 0.77 29.20
N ASP A 112 -3.47 -0.42 29.59
CA ASP A 112 -2.61 -1.59 29.83
C ASP A 112 -2.21 -2.23 28.50
N VAL A 113 -1.16 -1.69 27.88
CA VAL A 113 -0.60 -2.20 26.62
C VAL A 113 0.60 -3.06 26.90
N ARG A 114 0.50 -4.35 26.54
CA ARG A 114 1.56 -5.35 26.79
C ARG A 114 2.27 -5.75 25.50
N THR A 115 3.45 -5.18 25.27
CA THR A 115 4.34 -5.57 24.16
C THR A 115 5.07 -6.88 24.49
N GLY A 116 5.59 -7.59 23.48
CA GLY A 116 6.26 -8.89 23.68
C GLY A 116 5.33 -10.05 24.06
N HIS A 117 4.01 -9.85 23.97
CA HIS A 117 2.98 -10.85 24.25
C HIS A 117 2.30 -11.30 22.95
N CYS A 118 3.06 -11.99 22.08
CA CYS A 118 2.52 -12.49 20.82
C CYS A 118 1.47 -13.59 21.11
N VAL A 119 0.21 -13.34 20.74
CA VAL A 119 -0.88 -14.30 20.93
C VAL A 119 -0.67 -15.52 20.03
N SER A 120 -0.71 -16.71 20.62
CA SER A 120 -0.53 -17.99 19.91
C SER A 120 -1.80 -18.82 19.82
N SER A 121 -2.76 -18.63 20.73
CA SER A 121 -4.06 -19.29 20.67
C SER A 121 -5.14 -18.52 21.44
N ILE A 122 -6.37 -18.57 20.95
CA ILE A 122 -7.56 -18.00 21.56
C ILE A 122 -8.58 -19.11 21.73
N GLN A 123 -8.80 -19.52 22.98
CA GLN A 123 -9.88 -20.44 23.34
C GLN A 123 -11.11 -19.62 23.73
N TYR A 124 -12.30 -19.93 23.22
CA TYR A 124 -13.51 -19.15 23.53
C TYR A 124 -14.77 -20.01 23.60
N GLY A 125 -15.77 -19.55 24.35
CA GLY A 125 -17.05 -20.21 24.50
C GLY A 125 -18.00 -19.45 25.43
N ALA A 126 -19.06 -20.12 25.90
CA ALA A 126 -20.04 -19.52 26.81
C ALA A 126 -19.45 -19.08 28.18
N TRP A 127 -18.24 -19.54 28.49
CA TRP A 127 -17.48 -19.22 29.71
C TRP A 127 -16.53 -18.02 29.55
N GLY A 128 -16.56 -17.34 28.39
CA GLY A 128 -15.62 -16.28 28.04
C GLY A 128 -14.50 -16.82 27.14
N ALA A 129 -13.26 -16.38 27.39
CA ALA A 129 -12.10 -16.75 26.60
C ALA A 129 -10.81 -16.86 27.43
N LEU A 130 -9.89 -17.70 26.93
CA LEU A 130 -8.52 -17.82 27.40
C LEU A 130 -7.57 -17.55 26.24
N VAL A 131 -6.79 -16.48 26.36
CA VAL A 131 -5.77 -16.09 25.39
C VAL A 131 -4.41 -16.55 25.89
N SER A 132 -3.70 -17.36 25.09
CA SER A 132 -2.34 -17.79 25.38
C SER A 132 -1.36 -17.03 24.49
N CYS A 133 -0.22 -16.66 25.07
CA CYS A 133 0.88 -16.01 24.36
C CYS A 133 2.08 -16.94 24.21
N SER A 134 2.91 -16.71 23.19
CA SER A 134 4.13 -17.47 22.93
C SER A 134 5.17 -17.42 24.05
N ASN A 135 5.12 -16.37 24.88
CA ASN A 135 5.97 -16.21 26.06
C ASN A 135 5.45 -16.99 27.30
N GLY A 136 4.38 -17.78 27.14
CA GLY A 136 3.76 -18.57 28.21
C GLY A 136 2.73 -17.81 29.05
N ALA A 137 2.55 -16.50 28.85
CA ALA A 137 1.50 -15.74 29.54
C ALA A 137 0.10 -16.19 29.09
N GLN A 138 -0.85 -16.10 30.02
CA GLN A 138 -2.26 -16.43 29.79
C GLN A 138 -3.17 -15.34 30.35
N PHE A 139 -4.26 -15.08 29.65
CA PHE A 139 -5.22 -14.04 29.99
C PHE A 139 -6.64 -14.59 29.89
N GLN A 140 -7.40 -14.50 30.97
CA GLN A 140 -8.84 -14.78 30.96
C GLN A 140 -9.60 -13.48 30.75
N ALA A 141 -10.65 -13.54 29.93
CA ALA A 141 -11.53 -12.41 29.66
C ALA A 141 -12.95 -12.89 29.34
N ASP A 142 -13.95 -12.09 29.67
CA ASP A 142 -15.34 -12.37 29.26
C ASP A 142 -15.52 -12.20 27.75
N VAL A 143 -14.78 -11.25 27.16
CA VAL A 143 -14.85 -10.89 25.73
C VAL A 143 -13.44 -10.61 25.19
N VAL A 144 -13.17 -11.04 23.96
CA VAL A 144 -11.92 -10.76 23.23
C VAL A 144 -12.24 -9.98 21.96
N LEU A 145 -11.64 -8.79 21.83
CA LEU A 145 -11.64 -8.03 20.58
C LEU A 145 -10.38 -8.36 19.78
N VAL A 146 -10.56 -8.90 18.57
CA VAL A 146 -9.44 -9.25 17.69
C VAL A 146 -9.25 -8.15 16.65
N THR A 147 -8.12 -7.47 16.71
CA THR A 147 -7.72 -6.39 15.78
C THR A 147 -6.49 -6.76 14.95
N THR A 148 -6.18 -8.05 14.87
CA THR A 148 -5.08 -8.57 14.06
C THR A 148 -5.33 -8.30 12.58
N SER A 149 -4.27 -8.05 11.81
CA SER A 149 -4.40 -7.80 10.37
C SER A 149 -5.03 -8.97 9.63
N VAL A 150 -5.77 -8.66 8.55
CA VAL A 150 -6.40 -9.65 7.68
C VAL A 150 -5.40 -10.69 7.18
N GLY A 151 -4.19 -10.29 6.77
CA GLY A 151 -3.16 -11.22 6.30
C GLY A 151 -2.71 -12.23 7.37
N VAL A 152 -2.60 -11.83 8.64
CA VAL A 152 -2.28 -12.76 9.74
C VAL A 152 -3.45 -13.70 9.98
N LEU A 153 -4.69 -13.20 9.96
CA LEU A 153 -5.87 -14.05 10.09
C LEU A 153 -5.94 -15.07 8.94
N GLN A 154 -5.73 -14.65 7.69
CA GLN A 154 -5.69 -15.56 6.53
C GLN A 154 -4.66 -16.68 6.74
N ALA A 155 -3.46 -16.33 7.22
CA ALA A 155 -2.39 -17.30 7.45
C ALA A 155 -2.61 -18.21 8.68
N GLN A 156 -3.26 -17.73 9.74
CA GLN A 156 -3.22 -18.38 11.05
C GLN A 156 -4.59 -18.69 11.67
N HIS A 157 -5.72 -18.31 11.07
CA HIS A 157 -7.06 -18.49 11.66
C HIS A 157 -7.32 -19.94 12.12
N ALA A 158 -6.86 -20.93 11.35
CA ALA A 158 -7.08 -22.35 11.65
C ALA A 158 -6.39 -22.80 12.95
N THR A 159 -5.25 -22.21 13.31
CA THR A 159 -4.50 -22.55 14.53
C THR A 159 -4.72 -21.56 15.67
N LEU A 160 -5.11 -20.33 15.34
CA LEU A 160 -5.27 -19.25 16.30
C LEU A 160 -6.56 -19.38 17.11
N PHE A 161 -7.62 -19.97 16.56
CA PHE A 161 -8.94 -20.03 17.20
C PHE A 161 -9.33 -21.46 17.60
N ASN A 162 -9.82 -21.61 18.83
CA ASN A 162 -10.39 -22.86 19.33
C ASN A 162 -11.70 -22.57 20.11
N PRO A 163 -12.88 -22.98 19.61
CA PRO A 163 -13.10 -23.71 18.37
C PRO A 163 -12.74 -22.89 17.12
N PRO A 164 -12.54 -23.53 15.95
CA PRO A 164 -12.28 -22.82 14.69
C PRO A 164 -13.37 -21.78 14.39
N LEU A 165 -13.00 -20.76 13.60
CA LEU A 165 -13.98 -19.78 13.12
C LEU A 165 -15.05 -20.48 12.23
N PRO A 166 -16.31 -20.04 12.27
CA PRO A 166 -17.35 -20.56 11.39
C PRO A 166 -17.02 -20.33 9.90
N ASP A 167 -17.48 -21.24 9.04
CA ASP A 167 -17.18 -21.24 7.60
C ASP A 167 -17.48 -19.90 6.92
N TRP A 168 -18.64 -19.29 7.20
CA TRP A 168 -19.02 -18.00 6.61
C TRP A 168 -18.02 -16.88 6.92
N LYS A 169 -17.33 -16.94 8.07
CA LYS A 169 -16.32 -15.95 8.47
C LYS A 169 -14.99 -16.23 7.78
N VAL A 170 -14.66 -17.50 7.58
CA VAL A 170 -13.48 -17.92 6.81
C VAL A 170 -13.65 -17.57 5.34
N GLU A 171 -14.81 -17.82 4.75
CA GLU A 171 -15.16 -17.42 3.38
C GLU A 171 -15.04 -15.90 3.20
N ALA A 172 -15.61 -15.11 4.12
CA ALA A 172 -15.46 -13.66 4.11
C ALA A 172 -14.00 -13.21 4.23
N LEU A 173 -13.22 -13.87 5.09
CA LEU A 173 -11.80 -13.57 5.30
C LEU A 173 -10.96 -13.78 4.02
N PHE A 174 -11.27 -14.79 3.22
CA PHE A 174 -10.60 -15.05 1.93
C PHE A 174 -11.22 -14.29 0.75
N GLY A 175 -12.37 -13.66 0.93
CA GLY A 175 -12.94 -12.71 -0.05
C GLY A 175 -12.29 -11.32 -0.02
N VAL A 176 -11.51 -11.00 1.02
CA VAL A 176 -10.82 -9.72 1.17
C VAL A 176 -9.36 -9.86 0.75
N HIS A 177 -8.93 -9.04 -0.21
CA HIS A 177 -7.53 -8.97 -0.63
C HIS A 177 -6.78 -7.92 0.20
N ILE A 178 -5.50 -8.19 0.46
CA ILE A 178 -4.57 -7.25 1.11
C ILE A 178 -3.35 -7.07 0.20
N GLY A 179 -3.09 -5.83 -0.20
CA GLY A 179 -1.88 -5.48 -0.95
C GLY A 179 -0.66 -5.33 -0.04
N VAL A 180 0.50 -5.20 -0.67
CA VAL A 180 1.77 -4.93 0.00
C VAL A 180 2.36 -3.67 -0.61
N ALA A 181 2.74 -2.74 0.27
CA ALA A 181 3.45 -1.52 -0.09
C ALA A 181 4.60 -1.32 0.88
N ASP A 182 5.80 -1.08 0.34
CA ASP A 182 7.00 -0.77 1.11
C ASP A 182 7.39 0.70 0.90
N LYS A 183 8.16 1.23 1.84
CA LYS A 183 8.68 2.60 1.79
C LYS A 183 10.19 2.57 1.89
N LEU A 184 10.85 3.22 0.93
CA LEU A 184 12.29 3.42 0.95
C LEU A 184 12.59 4.80 1.53
N PHE A 185 13.30 4.84 2.65
CA PHE A 185 13.76 6.08 3.26
C PHE A 185 15.20 6.34 2.82
N ILE A 186 15.39 7.45 2.13
CA ILE A 186 16.71 7.91 1.67
C ILE A 186 17.00 9.20 2.44
N GLU A 187 18.06 9.15 3.25
CA GLU A 187 18.53 10.31 4.00
C GLU A 187 19.72 10.92 3.26
N PHE A 188 19.66 12.24 3.07
CA PHE A 188 20.67 13.01 2.37
C PHE A 188 21.40 13.91 3.36
N GLU A 189 22.73 13.91 3.31
CA GLU A 189 23.56 14.87 4.04
C GLU A 189 23.61 16.20 3.27
N ILE A 190 22.46 16.84 3.04
CA ILE A 190 22.34 18.10 2.31
C ILE A 190 21.51 19.13 3.10
N GLU A 191 21.69 20.40 2.76
CA GLU A 191 20.93 21.47 3.39
C GLU A 191 19.41 21.31 3.09
N PRO A 192 18.50 21.64 4.03
CA PRO A 192 17.05 21.41 3.86
C PRO A 192 16.44 22.04 2.60
N GLU A 193 16.99 23.16 2.15
CA GLU A 193 16.61 23.85 0.91
C GLU A 193 16.96 23.06 -0.36
N GLN A 194 18.01 22.24 -0.31
CA GLN A 194 18.43 21.35 -1.40
C GLN A 194 17.67 20.02 -1.39
N CYS A 195 17.05 19.63 -0.26
CA CYS A 195 16.22 18.43 -0.18
C CYS A 195 15.02 18.46 -1.12
N ALA A 196 14.40 19.63 -1.32
CA ALA A 196 13.27 19.75 -2.25
C ALA A 196 13.70 19.49 -3.70
N GLU A 197 14.89 19.96 -4.07
CA GLU A 197 15.47 19.75 -5.40
C GLU A 197 15.89 18.28 -5.61
N ALA A 198 16.51 17.66 -4.61
CA ALA A 198 16.85 16.24 -4.64
C ALA A 198 15.60 15.34 -4.73
N ALA A 199 14.54 15.67 -3.99
CA ALA A 199 13.26 14.96 -4.05
C ALA A 199 12.57 15.14 -5.42
N ALA A 200 12.60 16.35 -6.00
CA ALA A 200 12.09 16.60 -7.34
C ALA A 200 12.87 15.82 -8.41
N TRP A 201 14.19 15.74 -8.28
CA TRP A 201 15.05 14.95 -9.16
C TRP A 201 14.75 13.45 -9.08
N LEU A 202 14.66 12.89 -7.86
CA LEU A 202 14.28 11.48 -7.64
C LEU A 202 12.89 11.15 -8.17
N SER A 203 11.97 12.13 -8.14
CA SER A 203 10.60 11.98 -8.61
C SER A 203 10.43 12.24 -10.11
N GLY A 204 11.53 12.46 -10.85
CA GLY A 204 11.48 12.70 -12.31
C GLY A 204 11.00 14.09 -12.72
N HIS A 205 10.93 15.05 -11.80
CA HIS A 205 10.63 16.46 -12.05
C HIS A 205 11.88 17.36 -12.10
N GLY A 206 13.08 16.81 -11.91
CA GLY A 206 14.35 17.54 -12.00
C GLY A 206 14.80 17.80 -13.45
N THR A 207 15.45 18.94 -13.70
CA THR A 207 16.12 19.22 -14.97
C THR A 207 17.52 18.60 -14.98
N GLN A 208 18.10 18.29 -16.16
CA GLN A 208 19.45 17.67 -16.27
C GLN A 208 20.57 18.49 -15.59
N GLN A 209 20.31 19.76 -15.27
CA GLN A 209 21.25 20.68 -14.64
C GLN A 209 21.33 20.52 -13.11
N THR A 210 20.46 19.71 -12.50
CA THR A 210 20.35 19.51 -11.04
C THR A 210 20.81 18.13 -10.59
N SER A 211 21.71 17.46 -11.33
CA SER A 211 22.34 16.23 -10.84
C SER A 211 23.23 16.61 -9.64
N PRO A 212 22.97 16.11 -8.43
CA PRO A 212 23.78 16.47 -7.28
C PRO A 212 25.14 15.77 -7.37
N ALA A 213 26.12 16.42 -7.99
CA ALA A 213 27.42 15.83 -8.33
C ALA A 213 28.26 15.42 -7.10
N HIS A 214 27.82 15.72 -5.87
CA HIS A 214 28.56 15.47 -4.63
C HIS A 214 27.69 15.02 -3.45
N THR A 215 26.47 14.55 -3.67
CA THR A 215 25.60 14.17 -2.56
C THR A 215 25.85 12.73 -2.12
N THR A 216 26.32 12.58 -0.89
CA THR A 216 26.31 11.30 -0.18
C THR A 216 24.89 11.06 0.32
N ALA A 217 24.27 9.96 -0.11
CA ALA A 217 23.00 9.49 0.41
C ALA A 217 23.24 8.22 1.21
N SER A 218 22.66 8.14 2.41
CA SER A 218 22.62 6.90 3.16
C SER A 218 21.28 6.21 2.87
N LEU A 219 21.36 4.96 2.42
CA LEU A 219 20.17 4.15 2.19
C LEU A 219 19.87 3.33 3.43
N SER A 220 18.67 3.54 3.98
CA SER A 220 18.16 2.74 5.08
C SER A 220 16.96 1.94 4.58
N ILE A 221 17.18 0.66 4.28
CA ILE A 221 16.09 -0.28 4.03
C ILE A 221 15.57 -0.70 5.40
N GLN A 222 14.51 -0.06 5.86
CA GLN A 222 13.81 -0.47 7.08
C GLN A 222 12.76 -1.53 6.68
N PRO A 223 12.92 -2.81 7.04
CA PRO A 223 11.82 -3.74 6.90
C PRO A 223 10.64 -3.25 7.76
N SER A 224 9.41 -3.49 7.28
CA SER A 224 8.20 -3.25 8.05
C SER A 224 8.39 -3.72 9.50
N PRO A 225 7.98 -2.95 10.53
CA PRO A 225 8.30 -3.22 11.94
C PRO A 225 7.80 -4.58 12.48
N ASN A 226 7.14 -5.40 11.67
CA ASN A 226 6.74 -6.77 11.97
C ASN A 226 7.81 -7.84 11.73
N THR A 227 9.01 -7.49 11.24
CA THR A 227 10.14 -8.43 11.17
C THR A 227 11.35 -7.88 11.91
N SER A 228 11.63 -8.44 13.08
CA SER A 228 12.87 -8.22 13.82
C SER A 228 14.07 -8.68 12.98
N GLY A 229 14.90 -7.76 12.50
CA GLY A 229 16.12 -8.11 11.76
C GLY A 229 16.99 -6.92 11.35
N VAL A 230 18.16 -6.83 11.99
CA VAL A 230 19.45 -6.21 11.59
C VAL A 230 19.41 -4.96 10.70
N HIS A 231 19.77 -3.82 11.30
CA HIS A 231 20.13 -2.59 10.59
C HIS A 231 21.40 -2.78 9.77
N THR A 232 21.33 -2.61 8.45
CA THR A 232 22.51 -2.42 7.61
C THR A 232 22.31 -1.13 6.80
N CYS A 233 23.01 -0.07 7.19
CA CYS A 233 23.16 1.12 6.36
C CYS A 233 24.23 0.82 5.31
N VAL A 234 23.89 0.92 4.03
CA VAL A 234 24.87 0.84 2.94
C VAL A 234 25.06 2.25 2.39
N PRO A 235 26.26 2.84 2.48
CA PRO A 235 26.54 4.11 1.84
C PRO A 235 26.51 3.94 0.32
N ILE A 236 25.75 4.79 -0.37
CA ILE A 236 25.76 4.85 -1.83
C ILE A 236 26.50 6.12 -2.22
N THR A 237 27.73 5.96 -2.70
CA THR A 237 28.48 7.03 -3.36
C THR A 237 28.18 6.98 -4.86
N ALA A 238 27.83 8.13 -5.45
CA ALA A 238 27.71 8.26 -6.89
C ALA A 238 29.09 8.00 -7.56
N PRO A 239 29.16 7.27 -8.69
CA PRO A 239 30.38 7.19 -9.47
C PRO A 239 30.70 8.57 -10.04
N GLY A 240 31.95 9.01 -9.88
CA GLY A 240 32.45 10.33 -10.29
C GLY A 240 32.69 10.48 -11.79
#